data_AF-A0A2S4YW95-F1
#
_entry.id   AF-A0A2S4YW95-F1
#
_cell.length_a   1.000
_cell.length_b   1.000
_cell.length_c   1.000
_cell.angle_alpha   90.00
_cell.angle_beta   90.00
_cell.angle_gamma   90.00
#
_symmetry.space_group_name_H-M   'P 1'
#
loop_
_entity.id
_entity.type
_entity.pdbx_description
1 polymer ?
#
loop_
_entity_poly.entity_id
_entity_poly.type
_entity_poly.pdbx_seq_one_letter_code
_entity_poly.pdbx_strand_id
1 'polypeptide(L)'
;MTAPSGGADPQRRPQQRKQVLLRLDPSVYEALARWASDELRSANAQIEFLLRRALAEAGRLPREAKPIPRRGRPPASGEPEA
;
A
#
# COMPACT_ATOMS: atom_id res chain seq x y z
N MET A 1 32.95 -21.22 24.05
CA MET A 1 32.75 -19.83 23.59
C MET A 1 32.14 -19.90 22.20
N THR A 2 30.82 -19.88 22.08
CA THR A 2 30.13 -19.67 20.80
C THR A 2 28.69 -19.28 21.12
N ALA A 3 28.40 -17.99 21.03
CA ALA A 3 27.05 -17.44 21.10
C ALA A 3 26.43 -17.50 19.70
N PRO A 4 25.16 -17.90 19.53
CA PRO A 4 24.46 -17.64 18.29
C PRO A 4 23.93 -16.20 18.32
N SER A 5 24.55 -15.33 17.53
CA SER A 5 23.98 -14.01 17.19
C SER A 5 22.79 -14.23 16.26
N GLY A 6 21.60 -14.34 16.82
CA GLY A 6 20.34 -14.21 16.10
C GLY A 6 20.02 -12.72 15.92
N GLY A 7 20.42 -12.15 14.79
CA GLY A 7 20.00 -10.80 14.39
C GLY A 7 18.49 -10.77 14.21
N ALA A 8 17.79 -10.08 15.12
CA ALA A 8 16.36 -9.88 15.04
C ALA A 8 16.03 -9.03 13.80
N ASP A 9 15.38 -9.64 12.80
CA ASP A 9 14.69 -8.91 11.74
C ASP A 9 13.70 -7.93 12.41
N PRO A 10 13.78 -6.61 12.18
CA PRO A 10 12.84 -5.68 12.77
C PRO A 10 11.46 -5.97 12.17
N GLN A 11 10.61 -6.62 12.97
CA GLN A 11 9.23 -6.96 12.64
C GLN A 11 8.53 -5.70 12.11
N ARG A 12 8.16 -5.77 10.83
CA ARG A 12 7.55 -4.70 10.07
C ARG A 12 6.17 -4.39 10.66
N ARG A 13 6.11 -3.50 11.65
CA ARG A 13 4.85 -3.07 12.26
C ARG A 13 3.90 -2.59 11.14
N PRO A 14 2.70 -3.17 11.01
CA PRO A 14 1.74 -2.74 10.00
C PRO A 14 1.36 -1.29 10.31
N GLN A 15 1.78 -0.37 9.45
CA GLN A 15 1.31 1.00 9.53
C GLN A 15 -0.17 0.98 9.15
N GLN A 16 -1.00 1.43 10.08
CA GLN A 16 -2.43 1.56 9.84
C GLN A 16 -2.64 2.53 8.68
N ARG A 17 -3.36 2.08 7.64
CA ARG A 17 -3.68 2.94 6.50
C ARG A 17 -4.70 3.97 6.93
N LYS A 18 -4.43 5.25 6.65
CA LYS A 18 -5.40 6.32 6.91
C LYS A 18 -6.57 6.17 5.94
N GLN A 19 -7.79 6.04 6.49
CA GLN A 19 -9.02 6.08 5.70
C GLN A 19 -9.44 7.54 5.54
N VAL A 20 -9.72 7.95 4.31
CA VAL A 20 -10.11 9.33 3.99
C VAL A 20 -11.34 9.27 3.08
N LEU A 21 -12.35 10.09 3.36
CA LEU A 21 -13.49 10.28 2.47
C LEU A 21 -13.08 11.21 1.33
N LEU A 22 -13.09 10.70 0.10
CA LEU A 22 -12.77 11.45 -1.09
C LEU A 22 -14.06 11.85 -1.81
N ARG A 23 -14.22 13.14 -2.10
CA ARG A 23 -15.31 13.63 -2.95
C ARG A 23 -14.82 13.65 -4.39
N LEU A 24 -15.48 12.88 -5.24
CA LEU A 24 -15.21 12.82 -6.67
C LEU A 24 -16.50 13.07 -7.45
N ASP A 25 -16.34 13.62 -8.65
CA ASP A 25 -17.41 13.55 -9.63
C ASP A 25 -17.72 12.07 -9.95
N PRO A 26 -19.00 11.65 -10.01
CA PRO A 26 -19.37 10.26 -10.28
C PRO A 26 -18.81 9.73 -11.61
N SER A 27 -18.80 10.54 -12.66
CA SER A 27 -18.30 10.11 -13.98
C SER A 27 -16.79 9.85 -13.96
N VAL A 28 -16.04 10.62 -13.16
CA VAL A 28 -14.61 10.41 -12.94
C VAL A 28 -14.37 9.11 -12.17
N TYR A 29 -15.18 8.84 -11.14
CA TYR A 29 -15.09 7.59 -10.41
C TYR A 29 -15.33 6.38 -11.33
N GLU A 30 -16.36 6.43 -12.17
CA GLU A 30 -16.67 5.36 -13.13
C GLU A 30 -15.56 5.14 -14.15
N ALA A 31 -14.90 6.21 -14.62
CA ALA A 31 -13.74 6.08 -15.49
C ALA A 31 -12.55 5.39 -14.77
N LEU A 32 -12.27 5.78 -13.53
CA LEU A 32 -11.23 5.16 -12.70
C LEU A 32 -11.53 3.69 -12.39
N ALA A 33 -12.79 3.36 -12.09
CA ALA A 33 -13.22 2.00 -11.81
C ALA A 33 -13.04 1.09 -13.03
N ARG A 34 -13.46 1.55 -14.22
CA ARG A 34 -13.26 0.81 -15.48
C ARG A 34 -11.78 0.58 -15.77
N TRP A 35 -10.96 1.62 -15.68
CA TRP A 35 -9.52 1.48 -15.87
C TRP A 35 -8.88 0.52 -14.85
N ALA A 36 -9.30 0.58 -13.59
CA ALA A 36 -8.84 -0.36 -12.58
C ALA A 36 -9.19 -1.80 -12.96
N SER A 37 -10.42 -2.06 -13.44
CA SER A 37 -10.85 -3.37 -13.91
C SER A 37 -9.99 -3.89 -15.05
N ASP A 38 -9.68 -3.06 -16.05
CA ASP A 38 -8.83 -3.42 -17.18
C ASP A 38 -7.41 -3.85 -16.74
N GLU A 39 -6.88 -3.22 -15.69
CA GLU A 39 -5.58 -3.58 -15.10
C GLU A 39 -5.65 -4.64 -13.99
N LEU A 40 -6.82 -5.24 -13.77
CA LEU A 40 -7.08 -6.18 -12.69
C LEU A 40 -6.74 -5.59 -11.30
N ARG A 41 -7.03 -4.32 -11.05
CA ARG A 41 -6.83 -3.66 -9.75
C ARG A 41 -8.18 -3.32 -9.11
N SER A 42 -8.18 -3.13 -7.79
CA SER A 42 -9.31 -2.43 -7.17
C SER A 42 -9.22 -0.93 -7.48
N ALA A 43 -10.36 -0.24 -7.47
CA ALA A 43 -10.40 1.21 -7.66
C ALA A 43 -9.48 1.95 -6.66
N ASN A 44 -9.45 1.53 -5.39
CA ASN A 44 -8.55 2.11 -4.39
C ASN A 44 -7.06 1.89 -4.70
N ALA A 45 -6.70 0.71 -5.22
CA ALA A 45 -5.33 0.45 -5.63
C ALA A 45 -4.93 1.27 -6.85
N GLN A 46 -5.87 1.51 -7.78
CA GLN A 46 -5.65 2.38 -8.94
C GLN A 46 -5.47 3.84 -8.51
N ILE A 47 -6.34 4.36 -7.64
CA ILE A 47 -6.24 5.72 -7.11
C ILE A 47 -4.89 5.92 -6.39
N GLU A 48 -4.50 4.99 -5.52
CA GLU A 48 -3.20 5.06 -4.81
C GLU A 48 -2.01 5.07 -5.78
N PHE A 49 -2.05 4.24 -6.83
CA PHE A 49 -1.02 4.20 -7.85
C PHE A 49 -0.89 5.55 -8.57
N LEU A 50 -2.01 6.15 -8.99
CA LEU A 50 -2.03 7.43 -9.68
C LEU A 50 -1.53 8.56 -8.79
N LEU A 51 -1.95 8.61 -7.53
CA LEU A 51 -1.49 9.63 -6.58
C LEU A 51 0.02 9.55 -6.36
N ARG A 52 0.57 8.34 -6.18
CA ARG A 52 2.02 8.15 -6.02
C ARG A 52 2.79 8.54 -7.26
N ARG A 53 2.29 8.17 -8.44
CA ARG A 53 2.89 8.53 -9.72
C ARG A 53 2.91 10.06 -9.89
N ALA A 54 1.78 10.73 -9.69
CA ALA A 54 1.68 12.18 -9.77
C ALA A 54 2.61 12.90 -8.76
N LEU A 55 2.70 12.40 -7.52
CA LEU A 55 3.65 12.91 -6.53
C LEU A 55 5.10 12.71 -6.95
N ALA A 56 5.45 11.56 -7.53
CA ALA A 56 6.81 11.28 -8.02
C ALA A 56 7.17 12.19 -9.19
N GLU A 57 6.28 12.32 -10.18
CA GLU A 57 6.45 13.20 -11.34
C GLU A 57 6.59 14.67 -10.91
N ALA A 58 5.86 15.09 -9.87
CA ALA A 58 5.99 16.42 -9.29
C ALA A 58 7.21 16.61 -8.36
N GLY A 59 8.01 15.58 -8.11
CA GLY A 59 9.15 15.62 -7.18
C GLY A 59 8.74 15.77 -5.70
N ARG A 60 7.51 15.40 -5.35
CA ARG A 60 6.90 15.56 -4.01
C ARG A 60 6.65 14.25 -3.28
N LEU A 61 7.06 13.12 -3.85
CA LEU A 61 6.88 11.83 -3.18
C LEU A 61 7.77 11.77 -1.92
N PRO A 62 7.19 11.54 -0.71
CA PRO A 62 7.98 11.45 0.51
C PRO A 62 8.96 10.27 0.46
N ARG A 63 10.21 10.48 0.90
CA ARG A 63 11.25 9.43 0.93
C ARG A 63 10.88 8.24 1.81
N GLU A 64 10.05 8.46 2.81
CA GLU A 64 9.58 7.45 3.78
C GLU A 64 8.37 6.65 3.27
N ALA A 65 7.81 7.00 2.10
CA ALA A 65 6.63 6.34 1.57
C ALA A 65 6.92 4.85 1.29
N LYS A 66 6.26 3.96 2.05
CA LYS A 66 6.41 2.51 1.88
C LYS A 66 5.99 2.06 0.48
N PRO A 67 6.63 1.01 -0.08
CA PRO A 67 6.25 0.47 -1.39
C PRO A 67 4.84 -0.12 -1.36
N ILE A 68 4.16 -0.10 -2.51
CA ILE A 68 2.84 -0.73 -2.68
C ILE A 68 2.99 -2.24 -2.44
N PRO A 69 2.21 -2.84 -1.51
CA PRO A 69 2.30 -4.27 -1.25
C PRO A 69 1.87 -5.10 -2.46
N ARG A 70 2.52 -6.25 -2.65
CA ARG A 70 2.21 -7.18 -3.76
C ARG A 70 0.83 -7.81 -3.56
N ARG A 71 0.13 -8.09 -4.68
CA ARG A 71 -1.18 -8.75 -4.67
C ARG A 71 -1.09 -10.11 -3.95
N GLY A 72 -2.13 -10.44 -3.17
CA GLY A 72 -2.33 -11.78 -2.61
C GLY A 72 -1.45 -12.18 -1.43
N ARG A 73 -0.57 -11.32 -0.90
CA ARG A 73 0.22 -11.64 0.30
C ARG A 73 -0.29 -10.86 1.50
N PRO A 74 -1.10 -11.47 2.38
CA PRO A 74 -1.23 -10.99 3.74
C PRO A 74 0.19 -10.97 4.35
N PRO A 75 0.59 -9.89 5.06
CA PRO A 75 1.77 -9.98 5.91
C PRO A 75 1.52 -11.11 6.93
N ALA A 76 2.51 -11.98 7.15
CA ALA A 76 2.40 -13.02 8.17
C ALA A 76 2.14 -12.35 9.52
N SER A 77 0.93 -12.52 10.05
CA SER A 77 0.57 -12.17 11.43
C SER A 77 1.10 -13.29 12.32
N GLY A 78 2.03 -12.97 13.21
CA GLY A 78 2.29 -13.85 14.35
C GLY A 78 1.01 -13.94 15.19
N GLU A 79 0.51 -15.15 15.37
CA GLU A 79 -0.66 -15.45 16.19
C GLU A 79 -0.36 -15.10 17.67
N PRO A 80 -1.30 -14.51 18.42
CA PRO A 80 -1.20 -14.53 19.87
C PRO A 80 -1.57 -15.93 20.37
N GLU A 81 -0.63 -16.51 21.10
CA GLU A 81 -0.74 -17.75 21.87
C GLU A 81 -2.01 -17.74 22.74
N ALA A 82 -2.71 -18.89 22.75
CA ALA A 82 -3.97 -19.12 23.44
C ALA A 82 -3.83 -19.12 24.97
#